data_AF-A0A8D8ATM3-F1
#
_entry.id   AF-A0A8D8ATM3-F1
#
_cell.length_a   1.000
_cell.length_b   1.000
_cell.length_c   1.000
_cell.angle_alpha   90.00
_cell.angle_beta   90.00
_cell.angle_gamma   90.00
#
_symmetry.space_group_name_H-M   'P 1'
#
loop_
_entity.id
_entity.type
_entity.pdbx_description
1 polymer ?
#
loop_
_entity_poly.entity_id
_entity_poly.type
_entity_poly.pdbx_seq_one_letter_code
_entity_poly.pdbx_strand_id
1 'polypeptide(L)'
;DIVMILLRHGADPNPDDGGAPPIISLLDKLRENENRSYPYQLVSCLKLLLTCTVMVELPYKPHLFHVRKEMFELKYGTLLQDNLIPREQVFGVPKLKLICRCRVRNLLRNAFQLPRGIAKLAVPRKIKKYIDLLD
;
A
#
# COMPACT_ATOMS: atom_id res chain seq x y z
N ASP A 1 13.94 -3.79 5.57
CA ASP A 1 14.83 -3.32 4.47
C ASP A 1 14.62 -4.00 3.13
N ILE A 2 14.58 -5.34 3.04
CA ILE A 2 14.45 -6.04 1.75
C ILE A 2 13.19 -5.64 0.94
N VAL A 3 12.04 -5.52 1.60
CA VAL A 3 10.77 -5.10 0.95
C VAL A 3 10.91 -3.72 0.30
N MET A 4 11.53 -2.77 0.99
CA MET A 4 11.76 -1.42 0.47
C MET A 4 12.65 -1.45 -0.77
N ILE A 5 13.73 -2.25 -0.75
CA ILE A 5 14.64 -2.42 -1.89
C ILE A 5 13.88 -2.99 -3.10
N LEU A 6 13.10 -4.06 -2.90
CA LEU A 6 12.32 -4.71 -3.94
C LEU A 6 11.31 -3.74 -4.57
N LEU A 7 10.53 -3.04 -3.73
CA LEU A 7 9.56 -2.06 -4.20
C LEU A 7 10.26 -0.95 -4.99
N ARG A 8 11.40 -0.43 -4.53
CA ARG A 8 12.17 0.60 -5.25
C ARG A 8 12.63 0.14 -6.64
N HIS A 9 12.97 -1.14 -6.79
CA HIS A 9 13.38 -1.73 -8.07
C HIS A 9 12.22 -2.23 -8.93
N GLY A 10 10.97 -1.92 -8.55
CA GLY A 10 9.81 -2.16 -9.40
C GLY A 10 9.05 -3.44 -9.10
N ALA A 11 9.31 -4.12 -7.97
CA ALA A 11 8.42 -5.17 -7.49
C ALA A 11 6.99 -4.62 -7.35
N ASP A 12 6.00 -5.35 -7.86
CA ASP A 12 4.60 -4.97 -7.75
C ASP A 12 4.11 -5.21 -6.32
N PRO A 13 3.60 -4.19 -5.59
CA PRO A 13 3.01 -4.40 -4.26
C PRO A 13 1.73 -5.24 -4.28
N ASN A 14 1.09 -5.40 -5.45
CA ASN A 14 -0.13 -6.16 -5.63
C ASN A 14 -0.11 -6.89 -6.99
N PRO A 15 0.73 -7.95 -7.12
CA PRO A 15 0.81 -8.72 -8.35
C PRO A 15 -0.52 -9.42 -8.66
N ASP A 16 -0.83 -9.55 -9.94
CA ASP A 16 -1.98 -10.33 -10.41
C ASP A 16 -1.55 -11.78 -10.67
N ASP A 17 -1.11 -12.45 -9.60
CA ASP A 17 -0.58 -13.82 -9.65
C ASP A 17 -1.56 -14.87 -9.12
N GLY A 18 -2.82 -14.47 -8.87
CA GLY A 18 -3.85 -15.30 -8.27
C GLY A 18 -3.66 -15.56 -6.77
N GLY A 19 -2.60 -15.02 -6.16
CA GLY A 19 -2.34 -15.08 -4.74
C GLY A 19 -3.14 -14.05 -3.93
N ALA A 20 -3.11 -14.21 -2.60
CA ALA A 20 -3.62 -13.17 -1.72
C ALA A 20 -2.70 -11.94 -1.80
N PRO A 21 -3.25 -10.72 -1.95
CA PRO A 21 -2.46 -9.49 -1.92
C PRO A 21 -1.57 -9.44 -0.66
N PRO A 22 -0.27 -9.06 -0.78
CA PRO A 22 0.63 -8.99 0.37
C PRO A 22 0.10 -8.12 1.52
N ILE A 23 -0.60 -7.03 1.20
CA ILE A 23 -1.29 -6.20 2.21
C ILE A 23 -2.33 -7.03 2.96
N ILE A 24 -3.18 -7.78 2.27
CA ILE A 24 -4.24 -8.58 2.90
C ILE A 24 -3.63 -9.66 3.81
N SER A 25 -2.58 -10.36 3.36
CA SER A 25 -1.86 -11.32 4.19
C SER A 25 -1.27 -10.70 5.46
N LEU A 26 -0.73 -9.47 5.38
CA LEU A 26 -0.25 -8.75 6.55
C LEU A 26 -1.37 -8.32 7.48
N LEU A 27 -2.51 -7.87 6.95
CA LEU A 27 -3.67 -7.50 7.76
C LEU A 27 -4.23 -8.71 8.51
N ASP A 28 -4.33 -9.86 7.84
CA ASP A 28 -4.72 -11.11 8.48
C ASP A 28 -3.76 -11.50 9.60
N LYS A 29 -2.43 -11.38 9.36
CA LYS A 29 -1.43 -11.67 10.39
C LYS A 29 -1.47 -10.68 11.57
N LEU A 30 -1.72 -9.41 11.31
CA LEU A 30 -1.80 -8.38 12.35
C LEU A 30 -3.05 -8.57 13.22
N ARG A 31 -4.17 -8.97 12.60
CA ARG A 31 -5.44 -9.25 13.29
C ARG A 31 -5.31 -10.38 14.33
N GLU A 32 -4.44 -11.36 14.10
CA GLU A 32 -4.19 -12.47 15.05
C GLU A 32 -3.60 -12.01 16.40
N ASN A 33 -3.12 -10.76 16.52
CA ASN A 33 -2.54 -10.25 17.76
C ASN A 33 -3.63 -9.74 18.71
N GLU A 34 -4.14 -10.63 19.56
CA GLU A 34 -5.27 -10.39 20.47
C GLU A 34 -5.06 -9.20 21.44
N ASN A 35 -3.82 -8.93 21.84
CA ASN A 35 -3.48 -7.88 22.80
C ASN A 35 -3.27 -6.49 22.17
N ARG A 36 -3.60 -6.29 20.88
CA ARG A 36 -3.26 -5.08 20.11
C ARG A 36 -1.76 -4.74 20.15
N SER A 37 -0.93 -5.74 20.42
CA SER A 37 0.53 -5.63 20.44
C SER A 37 1.05 -6.03 19.07
N TYR A 38 1.24 -5.06 18.19
CA TYR A 38 1.65 -5.30 16.80
C TYR A 38 3.17 -5.32 16.67
N PRO A 39 3.77 -6.39 16.10
CA PRO A 39 5.20 -6.43 15.84
C PRO A 39 5.62 -5.27 14.94
N TYR A 40 6.64 -4.51 15.36
CA TYR A 40 7.13 -3.33 14.65
C TYR A 40 7.46 -3.63 13.18
N GLN A 41 8.06 -4.79 12.92
CA GLN A 41 8.47 -5.20 11.58
C GLN A 41 7.25 -5.37 10.65
N LEU A 42 6.15 -5.95 11.15
CA LEU A 42 4.92 -6.12 10.37
C LEU A 42 4.25 -4.77 10.09
N VAL A 43 4.18 -3.90 11.09
CA VAL A 43 3.63 -2.55 10.94
C VAL A 43 4.47 -1.73 9.95
N SER A 44 5.80 -1.82 10.03
CA SER A 44 6.71 -1.15 9.11
C SER A 44 6.53 -1.65 7.68
N CYS A 45 6.41 -2.96 7.48
CA CYS A 45 6.12 -3.55 6.17
C CYS A 45 4.75 -3.10 5.63
N LEU A 46 3.72 -3.08 6.47
CA LEU A 46 2.39 -2.59 6.11
C LEU A 46 2.46 -1.13 5.65
N LYS A 47 3.14 -0.25 6.40
CA LYS A 47 3.31 1.16 6.02
C LYS A 47 3.99 1.31 4.67
N LEU A 48 5.05 0.54 4.41
CA LEU A 48 5.73 0.54 3.10
C LEU A 48 4.79 0.12 1.97
N LEU A 49 4.01 -0.93 2.15
CA LEU A 49 3.07 -1.39 1.12
C LEU A 49 1.93 -0.39 0.90
N LEU A 50 1.36 0.18 1.97
CA LEU A 50 0.34 1.24 1.89
C LEU A 50 0.86 2.48 1.16
N THR A 51 2.17 2.75 1.20
CA THR A 51 2.75 3.84 0.41
C THR A 51 2.76 3.54 -1.09
N CYS A 52 2.74 2.26 -1.49
CA CYS A 52 2.76 1.85 -2.89
C CYS A 52 1.37 1.49 -3.43
N THR A 53 0.33 1.51 -2.60
CA THR A 53 -1.02 1.07 -2.96
C THR A 53 -2.01 2.22 -2.82
N VAL A 54 -2.78 2.51 -3.88
CA VAL A 54 -3.75 3.61 -3.86
C VAL A 54 -4.96 3.27 -3.01
N MET A 55 -5.55 2.09 -3.25
CA MET A 55 -6.70 1.56 -2.52
C MET A 55 -6.38 0.15 -2.05
N VAL A 56 -6.74 -0.16 -0.80
CA VAL A 56 -6.72 -1.53 -0.27
C VAL A 56 -8.07 -2.16 -0.58
N GLU A 57 -8.05 -3.16 -1.46
CA GLU A 57 -9.26 -3.87 -1.86
C GLU A 57 -9.28 -5.28 -1.27
N LEU A 58 -10.45 -5.71 -0.79
CA LEU A 58 -10.66 -7.11 -0.44
C LEU A 58 -10.64 -7.98 -1.70
N PRO A 59 -10.16 -9.23 -1.63
CA PRO A 59 -10.21 -10.16 -2.76
C PRO A 59 -11.62 -10.37 -3.29
N TYR A 60 -12.61 -10.39 -2.39
CA TYR A 60 -14.02 -10.41 -2.74
C TYR A 60 -14.57 -8.98 -2.80
N LYS A 61 -15.07 -8.58 -3.98
CA LYS A 61 -15.57 -7.23 -4.27
C LYS A 61 -17.08 -7.25 -4.50
N PRO A 62 -17.93 -7.03 -3.48
CA PRO A 62 -19.32 -6.66 -3.74
C PRO A 62 -19.36 -5.37 -4.56
N HIS A 63 -20.32 -5.30 -5.48
CA HIS A 63 -20.57 -4.10 -6.26
C HIS A 63 -21.11 -2.94 -5.39
N LEU A 64 -21.71 -3.27 -4.23
CA LEU A 64 -22.29 -2.30 -3.32
C LEU A 64 -21.26 -1.80 -2.30
N PHE A 65 -21.09 -0.47 -2.24
CA PHE A 65 -20.13 0.20 -1.35
C PHE A 65 -20.38 -0.12 0.13
N HIS A 66 -21.64 -0.04 0.59
CA HIS A 66 -21.99 -0.25 1.99
C HIS A 66 -21.63 -1.67 2.46
N VAL A 67 -21.91 -2.69 1.66
CA VAL A 67 -21.58 -4.10 1.96
C VAL A 67 -20.07 -4.29 2.05
N ARG A 68 -19.31 -3.69 1.13
CA ARG A 68 -17.85 -3.75 1.15
C ARG A 68 -17.27 -3.10 2.40
N LYS A 69 -17.83 -1.95 2.79
CA LYS A 69 -17.45 -1.23 4.00
C LYS A 69 -17.67 -2.09 5.24
N GLU A 70 -18.88 -2.60 5.39
CA GLU A 70 -19.27 -3.45 6.53
C GLU A 70 -18.39 -4.69 6.65
N MET A 71 -18.12 -5.41 5.56
CA MET A 71 -17.24 -6.58 5.59
C MET A 71 -15.81 -6.26 6.00
N PHE A 72 -15.26 -5.13 5.54
CA PHE A 72 -13.92 -4.74 5.93
C PHE A 72 -13.88 -4.30 7.39
N GLU A 73 -14.89 -3.58 7.89
CA GLU A 73 -15.01 -3.20 9.30
C GLU A 73 -15.17 -4.43 10.20
N LEU A 74 -15.97 -5.42 9.80
CA LEU A 74 -16.11 -6.68 10.52
C LEU A 74 -14.78 -7.45 10.61
N LYS A 75 -13.98 -7.44 9.53
CA LYS A 75 -12.72 -8.20 9.49
C LYS A 75 -11.54 -7.47 10.12
N TYR A 76 -11.39 -6.17 9.89
CA TYR A 76 -10.21 -5.37 10.24
C TYR A 76 -10.53 -4.11 11.07
N GLY A 77 -11.71 -4.05 11.69
CA GLY A 77 -12.18 -2.89 12.46
C GLY A 77 -11.21 -2.46 13.57
N THR A 78 -10.55 -3.40 14.26
CA THR A 78 -9.54 -3.09 15.28
C THR A 78 -8.33 -2.37 14.68
N LEU A 79 -7.81 -2.84 13.54
CA LEU A 79 -6.69 -2.21 12.84
C LEU A 79 -7.03 -0.79 12.34
N LEU A 80 -8.30 -0.55 12.00
CA LEU A 80 -8.82 0.77 11.63
C LEU A 80 -8.98 1.70 12.85
N GLN A 81 -9.38 1.16 14.00
CA GLN A 81 -9.46 1.92 15.26
C GLN A 81 -8.07 2.35 15.73
N ASP A 82 -7.08 1.46 15.57
CA ASP A 82 -5.70 1.69 15.98
C ASP A 82 -4.88 2.49 14.94
N ASN A 83 -5.52 3.00 13.88
CA ASN A 83 -4.93 3.81 12.82
C ASN A 83 -3.75 3.16 12.08
N LEU A 84 -3.72 1.81 12.01
CA LEU A 84 -2.72 1.09 11.21
C LEU A 84 -2.97 1.21 9.71
N ILE A 85 -4.23 1.43 9.32
CA ILE A 85 -4.68 1.57 7.94
C ILE A 85 -5.43 2.91 7.80
N PRO A 86 -5.06 3.77 6.85
CA PRO A 86 -5.81 5.00 6.57
C PRO A 86 -7.19 4.68 6.00
N ARG A 87 -8.24 5.22 6.61
CA ARG A 87 -9.64 5.00 6.17
C ARG A 87 -9.86 5.50 4.74
N GLU A 88 -9.13 6.53 4.33
CA GLU A 88 -9.17 7.10 2.98
C GLU A 88 -8.69 6.12 1.90
N GLN A 89 -7.82 5.17 2.26
CA GLN A 89 -7.33 4.13 1.35
C GLN A 89 -8.25 2.89 1.31
N VAL A 90 -9.31 2.85 2.13
CA VAL A 90 -10.24 1.72 2.17
C VAL A 90 -11.65 2.13 1.73
N PHE A 91 -12.19 3.20 2.31
CA PHE A 91 -13.58 3.65 2.08
C PHE A 91 -13.70 5.08 1.58
N GLY A 92 -12.60 5.85 1.60
CA GLY A 92 -12.61 7.25 1.22
C GLY A 92 -11.93 7.52 -0.12
N VAL A 93 -11.48 8.76 -0.27
CA VAL A 93 -10.72 9.22 -1.44
C VAL A 93 -9.25 9.36 -1.03
N PRO A 94 -8.33 8.59 -1.62
CA PRO A 94 -6.91 8.70 -1.33
C PRO A 94 -6.36 10.08 -1.65
N LYS A 95 -5.28 10.46 -0.95
CA LYS A 95 -4.59 11.73 -1.21
C LYS A 95 -4.06 11.75 -2.65
N LEU A 96 -4.29 12.85 -3.36
CA LEU A 96 -3.81 13.05 -4.73
C LEU A 96 -2.30 12.77 -4.86
N LYS A 97 -1.51 13.19 -3.86
CA LYS A 97 -0.05 12.93 -3.82
C LYS A 97 0.28 11.43 -3.92
N LEU A 98 -0.48 10.56 -3.25
CA LEU A 98 -0.32 9.11 -3.29
C LEU A 98 -0.70 8.56 -4.67
N ILE A 99 -1.86 8.99 -5.20
CA ILE A 99 -2.34 8.61 -6.54
C ILE A 99 -1.27 8.94 -7.59
N CYS A 100 -0.74 10.16 -7.56
CA CYS A 100 0.32 10.59 -8.47
C CYS A 100 1.59 9.76 -8.32
N ARG A 101 2.05 9.47 -7.09
CA ARG A 101 3.23 8.62 -6.87
C ARG A 101 3.03 7.23 -7.48
N CYS A 102 1.93 6.55 -7.17
CA CYS A 102 1.65 5.22 -7.70
C CYS A 102 1.56 5.25 -9.22
N ARG A 103 0.89 6.26 -9.81
CA ARG A 103 0.78 6.39 -11.26
C ARG A 103 2.13 6.59 -11.94
N VAL A 104 2.96 7.52 -11.45
CA VAL A 104 4.30 7.77 -12.00
C VAL A 104 5.19 6.53 -11.86
N ARG A 105 5.16 5.87 -10.70
CA ARG A 105 5.92 4.64 -10.48
C ARG A 105 5.47 3.52 -11.42
N ASN A 106 4.17 3.32 -11.64
CA ASN A 106 3.67 2.30 -12.57
C ASN A 106 4.13 2.58 -14.02
N LEU A 107 4.11 3.84 -14.47
CA LEU A 107 4.63 4.21 -15.78
C LEU A 107 6.13 3.89 -15.92
N LEU A 108 6.92 4.27 -14.91
CA LEU A 108 8.36 3.98 -14.89
C LEU A 108 8.66 2.47 -14.79
N ARG A 109 7.86 1.73 -14.02
CA ARG A 109 7.96 0.27 -13.89
C ARG A 109 7.71 -0.42 -15.23
N ASN A 110 6.62 -0.06 -15.90
CA ASN A 110 6.24 -0.63 -17.20
C ASN A 110 7.28 -0.32 -18.30
N ALA A 111 8.00 0.80 -18.16
CA ALA A 111 9.12 1.16 -19.03
C ALA A 111 10.48 0.60 -18.57
N PHE A 112 10.52 -0.24 -17.53
CA PHE A 112 11.74 -0.79 -16.92
C PHE A 112 12.75 0.28 -16.47
N GLN A 113 12.26 1.44 -16.05
CA GLN A 113 13.09 2.56 -15.66
C GLN A 113 13.25 2.73 -14.15
N LEU A 114 12.59 1.93 -13.29
CA LEU A 114 12.79 2.06 -11.84
C LEU A 114 14.14 1.47 -11.38
N PRO A 115 14.81 2.07 -10.36
CA PRO A 115 14.57 3.41 -9.82
C PRO A 115 15.24 4.52 -10.65
N ARG A 116 16.15 4.19 -11.57
CA ARG A 116 17.06 5.13 -12.26
C ARG A 116 16.34 6.26 -13.03
N GLY A 117 15.19 5.98 -13.60
CA GLY A 117 14.32 6.91 -14.34
C GLY A 117 13.76 8.02 -13.46
N ILE A 118 13.59 7.78 -12.16
CA ILE A 118 13.16 8.83 -11.21
C ILE A 118 14.19 9.98 -11.18
N ALA A 119 15.48 9.65 -11.26
CA ALA A 119 16.55 10.65 -11.27
C ALA A 119 16.46 11.59 -12.49
N LYS A 120 15.91 11.11 -13.61
CA LYS A 120 15.75 11.86 -14.86
C LYS A 120 14.52 12.77 -14.88
N LEU A 121 13.56 12.60 -13.96
CA LEU A 121 12.36 13.44 -13.91
C LEU A 121 12.72 14.92 -13.66
N ALA A 122 12.05 15.83 -14.36
CA ALA A 122 12.18 17.28 -14.17
C ALA A 122 11.36 17.77 -12.97
N VAL A 123 11.59 17.19 -11.78
CA VAL A 123 10.91 17.55 -10.53
C VAL A 123 11.90 17.80 -9.38
N PRO A 124 11.53 18.59 -8.36
CA PRO A 124 12.37 18.83 -7.19
C PRO A 124 12.90 17.55 -6.51
N ARG A 125 14.10 17.61 -5.93
CA ARG A 125 14.74 16.48 -5.24
C ARG A 125 13.85 15.84 -4.17
N LYS A 126 13.08 16.63 -3.42
CA LYS A 126 12.12 16.12 -2.42
C LYS A 126 11.04 15.22 -3.05
N ILE A 127 10.50 15.61 -4.21
CA ILE A 127 9.50 14.80 -4.92
C ILE A 127 10.15 13.54 -5.50
N LYS A 128 11.41 13.61 -5.96
CA LYS A 128 12.15 12.41 -6.40
C LYS A 128 12.28 11.39 -5.26
N LYS A 129 12.69 11.83 -4.07
CA LYS A 129 12.79 10.96 -2.88
C LYS A 129 11.42 10.37 -2.50
N TYR A 130 10.36 11.17 -2.53
CA TYR A 130 8.99 10.70 -2.31
C TYR A 130 8.59 9.56 -3.25
N ILE A 131 8.86 9.74 -4.55
CA ILE A 131 8.55 8.75 -5.59
C ILE A 131 9.46 7.51 -5.43
N ASP A 132 10.70 7.68 -4.99
CA ASP A 132 11.66 6.61 -4.74
C ASP A 132 11.50 5.94 -3.37
N LEU A 133 10.45 6.26 -2.60
CA LEU A 133 10.18 5.65 -1.28
C LEU A 133 11.31 5.86 -0.26
N LEU A 134 12.06 6.96 -0.38
CA LEU A 134 13.17 7.33 0.52
C LEU A 134 12.82 8.49 1.48
N ASP A 135 11.56 8.92 1.48
CA ASP A 135 11.01 9.99 2.31
C ASP A 135 10.42 9.47 3.62
#